data_AF-A0A926CRY9-F1
#
_entry.id   AF-A0A926CRY9-F1
#
_cell.length_a   1.000
_cell.length_b   1.000
_cell.length_c   1.000
_cell.angle_alpha   90.00
_cell.angle_beta   90.00
_cell.angle_gamma   90.00
#
_symmetry.space_group_name_H-M   'P 1'
#
loop_
_entity.id
_entity.type
_entity.pdbx_description
1 polymer ?
#
loop_
_entity_poly.entity_id
_entity_poly.type
_entity_poly.pdbx_seq_one_letter_code
_entity_poly.pdbx_strand_id
1 'polypeptide(L)'
;MRKIIPVAMLLVVMFLFTSVFAQSTSTSVGVPSAGQHAFELVGRIDQQLFNTTAFGYVTYINGVPAEDLFGENAPAMMRGEADARITFFGTGISTSRSIYENIFQAVLPVELTFYYSETPAGASFDNPDLFKSGTPIATFNLRMQTILNVQEPNVGVLMGSGESTQNLAEAFTL
;
A
#
# COMPACT_ATOMS: atom_id res chain seq x y z
N MET A 1 -42.71 -38.28 61.69
CA MET A 1 -42.32 -36.85 61.75
C MET A 1 -41.04 -36.70 62.56
N ARG A 2 -39.89 -36.41 61.92
CA ARG A 2 -38.88 -35.37 62.24
C ARG A 2 -37.56 -35.67 61.52
N LYS A 3 -37.11 -34.69 60.74
CA LYS A 3 -35.86 -34.63 59.95
C LYS A 3 -34.66 -34.36 60.87
N ILE A 4 -33.49 -34.94 60.58
CA ILE A 4 -32.17 -34.30 60.77
C ILE A 4 -31.25 -34.78 59.64
N ILE A 5 -30.79 -33.84 58.81
CA ILE A 5 -29.74 -34.03 57.79
C ILE A 5 -28.53 -33.25 58.31
N PRO A 6 -27.31 -33.84 58.44
CA PRO A 6 -26.12 -33.05 58.63
C PRO A 6 -25.57 -32.60 57.28
N VAL A 7 -25.42 -31.28 57.22
CA VAL A 7 -24.71 -30.45 56.26
C VAL A 7 -23.32 -31.01 55.95
N ALA A 8 -23.05 -31.28 54.66
CA ALA A 8 -21.71 -31.22 54.10
C ALA A 8 -21.74 -30.19 52.97
N MET A 9 -21.33 -28.98 53.33
CA MET A 9 -21.25 -27.80 52.50
C MET A 9 -20.11 -27.99 51.49
N LEU A 10 -20.46 -28.33 50.24
CA LEU A 10 -19.51 -28.37 49.13
C LEU A 10 -19.26 -26.94 48.67
N LEU A 11 -18.11 -26.39 49.07
CA LEU A 11 -17.63 -25.08 48.65
C LEU A 11 -17.12 -25.20 47.20
N VAL A 12 -17.96 -24.87 46.23
CA VAL A 12 -17.54 -24.74 44.82
C VAL A 12 -16.83 -23.41 44.67
N VAL A 13 -15.49 -23.43 44.63
CA VAL A 13 -14.66 -22.27 44.26
C VAL A 13 -14.79 -22.08 42.75
N MET A 14 -15.67 -21.19 42.35
CA MET A 14 -15.84 -20.77 40.96
C MET A 14 -14.74 -19.75 40.62
N PHE A 15 -13.61 -20.23 40.08
CA PHE A 15 -12.60 -19.36 39.47
C PHE A 15 -13.20 -18.75 38.20
N LEU A 16 -13.69 -17.52 38.30
CA LEU A 16 -13.95 -16.66 37.15
C LEU A 16 -12.59 -16.26 36.57
N PHE A 17 -12.14 -16.98 35.53
CA PHE A 17 -11.13 -16.45 34.63
C PHE A 17 -11.77 -15.29 33.86
N THR A 18 -11.62 -14.06 34.35
CA THR A 18 -11.79 -12.89 33.51
C THR A 18 -10.57 -12.81 32.62
N SER A 19 -10.64 -13.45 31.45
CA SER A 19 -9.72 -13.19 30.36
C SER A 19 -9.91 -11.73 29.97
N VAL A 20 -9.05 -10.86 30.49
CA VAL A 20 -8.84 -9.53 29.92
C VAL A 20 -8.16 -9.79 28.58
N PHE A 21 -8.95 -9.81 27.51
CA PHE A 21 -8.38 -9.67 26.18
C PHE A 21 -7.73 -8.30 26.15
N ALA A 22 -6.40 -8.26 26.13
CA ALA A 22 -5.68 -7.03 25.82
C ALA A 22 -6.20 -6.56 24.47
N GLN A 23 -6.90 -5.43 24.47
CA GLN A 23 -7.29 -4.77 23.25
C GLN A 23 -5.99 -4.33 22.60
N SER A 24 -5.56 -5.04 21.56
CA SER A 24 -4.41 -4.63 20.76
C SER A 24 -4.73 -3.23 20.25
N THR A 25 -4.08 -2.22 20.83
CA THR A 25 -4.04 -0.88 20.24
C THR A 25 -3.30 -1.04 18.93
N SER A 26 -4.05 -1.16 17.83
CA SER A 26 -3.47 -1.18 16.50
C SER A 26 -2.67 0.11 16.35
N THR A 27 -1.35 -0.02 16.26
CA THR A 27 -0.50 1.11 15.92
C THR A 27 -0.89 1.50 14.50
N SER A 28 -1.39 2.73 14.33
CA SER A 28 -1.74 3.24 13.01
C SER A 28 -0.44 3.57 12.27
N VAL A 29 -0.21 2.88 11.15
CA VAL A 29 0.89 3.14 10.23
C VAL A 29 0.38 3.91 9.01
N GLY A 30 1.27 4.63 8.32
CA GLY A 30 0.91 5.43 7.15
C GLY A 30 0.12 6.71 7.46
N VAL A 31 0.06 7.12 8.73
CA VAL A 31 -0.64 8.34 9.19
C VAL A 31 0.36 9.32 9.80
N PRO A 32 1.20 9.98 8.97
CA PRO A 32 2.24 10.86 9.45
C PRO A 32 1.67 12.19 9.96
N SER A 33 2.50 12.96 10.66
CA SER A 33 2.18 14.36 10.99
C SER A 33 2.13 15.22 9.72
N ALA A 34 1.44 16.37 9.79
CA ALA A 34 1.39 17.31 8.66
C ALA A 34 2.81 17.70 8.21
N GLY A 35 3.07 17.62 6.90
CA GLY A 35 4.37 17.92 6.30
C GLY A 35 5.34 16.74 6.20
N GLN A 36 4.97 15.55 6.70
CA GLN A 36 5.74 14.33 6.53
C GLN A 36 5.14 13.42 5.43
N HIS A 37 6.00 12.63 4.79
CA HIS A 37 5.57 11.65 3.79
C HIS A 37 4.86 10.47 4.44
N ALA A 38 3.71 10.07 3.89
CA ALA A 38 2.97 8.89 4.34
C ALA A 38 3.62 7.61 3.81
N PHE A 39 4.09 7.65 2.57
CA PHE A 39 4.82 6.58 1.90
C PHE A 39 5.71 7.15 0.79
N GLU A 40 6.68 6.36 0.35
CA GLU A 40 7.51 6.61 -0.83
C GLU A 40 7.47 5.39 -1.73
N LEU A 41 7.65 5.60 -3.04
CA LEU A 41 7.62 4.53 -4.02
C LEU A 41 8.63 4.77 -5.15
N VAL A 42 9.01 3.69 -5.80
CA VAL A 42 9.78 3.68 -7.05
C VAL A 42 8.93 2.98 -8.10
N GLY A 43 8.86 3.55 -9.30
CA GLY A 43 8.06 2.97 -10.36
C GLY A 43 8.44 3.45 -11.75
N ARG A 44 7.85 2.78 -12.73
CA ARG A 44 7.89 3.13 -14.15
C ARG A 44 6.48 3.46 -14.61
N ILE A 45 6.39 4.46 -15.48
CA ILE A 45 5.16 4.81 -16.17
C ILE A 45 5.42 4.61 -17.66
N ASP A 46 4.76 3.61 -18.23
CA ASP A 46 4.75 3.36 -19.65
C ASP A 46 3.55 4.08 -20.26
N GLN A 47 3.83 5.09 -21.07
CA GLN A 47 2.80 5.86 -21.75
C GLN A 47 2.85 5.64 -23.26
N GLN A 48 1.75 5.13 -23.81
CA GLN A 48 1.54 4.97 -25.24
C GLN A 48 0.37 5.83 -25.68
N LEU A 49 0.67 6.96 -26.34
CA LEU A 49 -0.30 8.01 -26.65
C LEU A 49 -1.01 8.50 -25.37
N PHE A 50 -2.29 8.18 -25.22
CA PHE A 50 -3.11 8.53 -24.07
C PHE A 50 -3.25 7.38 -23.06
N ASN A 51 -2.85 6.15 -23.41
CA ASN A 51 -2.86 5.02 -22.50
C ASN A 51 -1.62 5.08 -21.61
N THR A 52 -1.83 4.86 -20.32
CA THR A 52 -0.80 4.90 -19.29
C THR A 52 -0.89 3.63 -18.46
N THR A 53 0.25 2.99 -18.25
CA THR A 53 0.42 1.90 -17.29
C THR A 53 1.49 2.33 -16.30
N ALA A 54 1.15 2.35 -15.01
CA ALA A 54 2.08 2.65 -13.93
C ALA A 54 2.31 1.39 -13.11
N PHE A 55 3.57 1.07 -12.80
CA PHE A 55 3.91 -0.11 -12.00
C PHE A 55 5.20 0.11 -11.23
N GLY A 56 5.31 -0.53 -10.07
CA GLY A 56 6.45 -0.33 -9.19
C GLY A 56 6.22 -0.90 -7.80
N TYR A 57 6.97 -0.39 -6.83
CA TYR A 57 6.97 -0.90 -5.47
C TYR A 57 7.15 0.22 -4.44
N VAL A 58 6.72 -0.07 -3.22
CA VAL A 58 6.79 0.86 -2.08
C VAL A 58 8.15 0.71 -1.40
N THR A 59 8.81 1.83 -1.13
CA THR A 59 10.13 1.86 -0.47
C THR A 59 10.07 2.32 0.97
N TYR A 60 8.97 2.98 1.36
CA TYR A 60 8.78 3.50 2.71
C TYR A 60 7.30 3.64 3.01
N ILE A 61 6.90 3.35 4.25
CA ILE A 61 5.62 3.69 4.84
C ILE A 61 5.90 4.26 6.23
N ASN A 62 5.30 5.39 6.57
CA ASN A 62 5.49 6.00 7.88
C ASN A 62 5.07 5.04 9.00
N GLY A 63 5.96 4.79 9.97
CA GLY A 63 5.71 3.87 11.07
C GLY A 63 5.93 2.39 10.74
N VAL A 64 6.41 2.05 9.53
CA VAL A 64 6.80 0.69 9.14
C VAL A 64 8.33 0.62 8.99
N PRO A 65 9.02 -0.30 9.68
CA PRO A 65 10.44 -0.57 9.44
C PRO A 65 10.70 -0.94 7.98
N ALA A 66 11.81 -0.46 7.42
CA ALA A 66 12.10 -0.70 6.01
C ALA A 66 12.28 -2.20 5.71
N GLU A 67 12.82 -2.98 6.64
CA GLU A 67 12.95 -4.44 6.55
C GLU A 67 11.64 -5.17 6.39
N ASP A 68 10.54 -4.64 6.93
CA ASP A 68 9.21 -5.24 6.82
C ASP A 68 8.56 -4.98 5.45
N LEU A 69 9.16 -4.12 4.62
CA LEU A 69 8.70 -3.84 3.26
C LEU A 69 9.39 -4.72 2.20
N PHE A 70 10.40 -5.49 2.59
CA PHE A 70 11.18 -6.33 1.68
C PHE A 70 11.35 -7.76 2.23
N GLY A 71 11.73 -8.70 1.36
CA GLY A 71 12.03 -10.07 1.77
C GLY A 71 13.10 -10.14 2.87
N GLU A 72 12.96 -11.10 3.79
CA GLU A 72 13.81 -11.23 4.99
C GLU A 72 15.31 -11.23 4.69
N ASN A 73 15.71 -11.79 3.54
CA ASN A 73 17.11 -11.93 3.15
C ASN A 73 17.60 -10.84 2.19
N ALA A 74 16.78 -9.81 1.90
CA ALA A 74 17.13 -8.75 0.97
C ALA A 74 18.18 -7.80 1.59
N PRO A 75 19.43 -7.75 1.06
CA PRO A 75 20.45 -6.88 1.61
C PRO A 75 20.01 -5.42 1.52
N ALA A 76 20.13 -4.65 2.60
CA ALA A 76 19.57 -3.29 2.68
C ALA A 76 20.01 -2.37 1.52
N MET A 77 21.24 -2.51 1.04
CA MET A 77 21.81 -1.72 -0.07
C MET A 77 21.43 -2.24 -1.47
N MET A 78 20.73 -3.38 -1.55
CA MET A 78 20.35 -4.05 -2.79
C MET A 78 18.83 -4.26 -2.92
N ARG A 79 18.03 -3.77 -1.97
CA ARG A 79 16.56 -3.87 -2.00
C ARG A 79 16.03 -3.22 -3.28
N GLY A 80 15.27 -4.00 -4.04
CA GLY A 80 14.65 -3.57 -5.30
C GLY A 80 13.26 -4.16 -5.49
N GLU A 81 12.74 -4.06 -6.70
CA GLU A 81 11.41 -4.55 -7.06
C GLU A 81 11.25 -6.05 -6.83
N ALA A 82 12.32 -6.83 -7.03
CA ALA A 82 12.29 -8.28 -6.88
C ALA A 82 12.05 -8.73 -5.43
N ASP A 83 12.47 -7.91 -4.46
CA ASP A 83 12.40 -8.18 -3.04
C ASP A 83 11.22 -7.48 -2.35
N ALA A 84 10.47 -6.63 -3.06
CA ALA A 84 9.42 -5.83 -2.46
C ALA A 84 8.21 -6.67 -2.06
N ARG A 85 7.71 -6.46 -0.84
CA ARG A 85 6.46 -7.08 -0.36
C ARG A 85 5.22 -6.33 -0.80
N ILE A 86 5.33 -5.02 -1.07
CA ILE A 86 4.23 -4.20 -1.55
C ILE A 86 4.58 -3.64 -2.93
N THR A 87 3.83 -4.10 -3.93
CA THR A 87 3.91 -3.63 -5.32
C THR A 87 2.65 -2.86 -5.69
N PHE A 88 2.71 -2.10 -6.78
CA PHE A 88 1.53 -1.46 -7.35
C PHE A 88 1.48 -1.64 -8.85
N PHE A 89 0.26 -1.63 -9.38
CA PHE A 89 -0.04 -1.61 -10.80
C PHE A 89 -1.27 -0.75 -11.03
N GLY A 90 -1.22 0.11 -12.04
CA GLY A 90 -2.36 0.95 -12.40
C GLY A 90 -2.43 1.24 -13.88
N THR A 91 -3.63 1.45 -14.37
CA THR A 91 -3.90 1.79 -15.77
C THR A 91 -4.80 3.01 -15.84
N GLY A 92 -4.58 3.82 -16.88
CA GLY A 92 -5.34 5.05 -17.09
C GLY A 92 -5.36 5.45 -18.56
N ILE A 93 -6.38 6.22 -18.92
CA ILE A 93 -6.52 6.80 -20.25
C ILE A 93 -6.68 8.30 -20.08
N SER A 94 -5.72 9.07 -20.58
CA SER A 94 -5.77 10.53 -20.50
C SER A 94 -6.98 11.07 -21.27
N THR A 95 -7.75 11.94 -20.61
CA THR A 95 -9.00 12.51 -21.13
C THR A 95 -8.80 13.91 -21.71
N SER A 96 -7.70 14.57 -21.37
CA SER A 96 -7.33 15.85 -21.96
C SER A 96 -5.82 16.03 -21.98
N ARG A 97 -5.36 16.77 -22.99
CA ARG A 97 -3.97 17.17 -23.14
C ARG A 97 -3.89 18.58 -23.73
N SER A 98 -3.03 19.40 -23.15
CA SER A 98 -2.67 20.73 -23.67
C SER A 98 -1.15 20.82 -23.76
N ILE A 99 -0.64 21.51 -24.77
CA ILE A 99 0.79 21.70 -24.99
C ILE A 99 1.03 23.19 -25.18
N TYR A 100 1.96 23.74 -24.41
CA TYR A 100 2.44 25.11 -24.56
C TYR A 100 3.96 25.11 -24.46
N GLU A 101 4.64 25.29 -25.60
CA GLU A 101 6.09 25.19 -25.71
C GLU A 101 6.62 23.86 -25.12
N ASN A 102 7.45 23.91 -24.08
CA ASN A 102 8.01 22.77 -23.39
C ASN A 102 7.16 22.27 -22.20
N ILE A 103 5.95 22.82 -22.02
CA ILE A 103 5.00 22.46 -20.97
C ILE A 103 3.89 21.58 -21.55
N PHE A 104 3.71 20.40 -20.96
CA PHE A 104 2.67 19.45 -21.30
C PHE A 104 1.75 19.29 -20.10
N GLN A 105 0.47 19.59 -20.28
CA GLN A 105 -0.55 19.38 -19.26
C GLN A 105 -1.47 18.25 -19.69
N ALA A 106 -1.78 17.34 -18.77
CA ALA A 106 -2.72 16.26 -19.02
C ALA A 106 -3.66 16.03 -17.82
N VAL A 107 -4.85 15.53 -18.10
CA VAL A 107 -5.72 14.95 -17.08
C VAL A 107 -5.87 13.47 -17.38
N LEU A 108 -5.71 12.62 -16.37
CA LEU A 108 -5.96 11.19 -16.48
C LEU A 108 -6.70 10.63 -15.25
N PRO A 109 -7.82 9.93 -15.45
CA PRO A 109 -8.29 8.94 -14.49
C PRO A 109 -7.36 7.71 -14.49
N VAL A 110 -7.07 7.18 -13.30
CA VAL A 110 -6.26 5.97 -13.10
C VAL A 110 -6.96 5.07 -12.10
N GLU A 111 -7.04 3.78 -12.38
CA GLU A 111 -7.26 2.76 -11.36
C GLU A 111 -5.88 2.25 -10.92
N LEU A 112 -5.56 2.38 -9.63
CA LEU A 112 -4.29 1.97 -9.04
C LEU A 112 -4.55 0.91 -7.97
N THR A 113 -3.96 -0.26 -8.12
CA THR A 113 -4.05 -1.34 -7.12
C THR A 113 -2.68 -1.61 -6.51
N PHE A 114 -2.65 -1.72 -5.19
CA PHE A 114 -1.52 -2.20 -4.41
C PHE A 114 -1.71 -3.68 -4.09
N TYR A 115 -0.62 -4.43 -4.18
CA TYR A 115 -0.57 -5.87 -3.93
C TYR A 115 0.42 -6.16 -2.81
N TYR A 116 0.09 -7.11 -1.94
CA TYR A 116 0.96 -7.62 -0.89
C TYR A 116 1.38 -9.06 -1.16
N SER A 117 2.66 -9.34 -0.91
CA SER A 117 3.25 -10.67 -0.98
C SER A 117 4.08 -10.95 0.27
N GLU A 118 3.66 -11.94 1.08
CA GLU A 118 4.42 -12.39 2.26
C GLU A 118 5.80 -12.96 1.87
N THR A 119 5.91 -13.55 0.68
CA THR A 119 7.20 -13.87 0.06
C THR A 119 7.24 -13.14 -1.28
N PRO A 120 8.19 -12.20 -1.50
CA PRO A 120 8.29 -11.45 -2.74
C PRO A 120 8.30 -12.37 -3.97
N ALA A 121 7.46 -12.05 -4.94
CA ALA A 121 7.27 -12.88 -6.14
C ALA A 121 8.29 -12.60 -7.25
N GLY A 122 9.32 -11.78 -6.99
CA GLY A 122 10.31 -11.41 -7.98
C GLY A 122 9.74 -10.46 -9.04
N ALA A 123 9.09 -9.36 -8.62
CA ALA A 123 8.65 -8.34 -9.57
C ALA A 123 9.82 -7.83 -10.42
N SER A 124 9.53 -7.31 -11.62
CA SER A 124 10.56 -6.86 -12.55
C SER A 124 10.00 -5.78 -13.48
N PHE A 125 10.76 -4.69 -13.66
CA PHE A 125 10.38 -3.66 -14.62
C PHE A 125 10.38 -4.15 -16.08
N ASP A 126 11.01 -5.29 -16.38
CA ASP A 126 10.99 -5.91 -17.70
C ASP A 126 9.73 -6.78 -17.94
N ASN A 127 8.99 -7.11 -16.88
CA ASN A 127 7.71 -7.82 -16.94
C ASN A 127 6.67 -7.18 -16.00
N PRO A 128 5.93 -6.15 -16.47
CA PRO A 128 5.01 -5.38 -15.65
C PRO A 128 3.91 -6.19 -14.94
N ASP A 129 3.51 -7.33 -15.51
CA ASP A 129 2.48 -8.18 -14.90
C ASP A 129 2.93 -8.80 -13.57
N LEU A 130 4.24 -8.91 -13.31
CA LEU A 130 4.77 -9.43 -12.04
C LEU A 130 4.53 -8.49 -10.86
N PHE A 131 4.24 -7.21 -11.10
CA PHE A 131 3.82 -6.29 -10.04
C PHE A 131 2.41 -6.58 -9.52
N LYS A 132 1.67 -7.50 -10.15
CA LYS A 132 0.32 -7.94 -9.76
C LYS A 132 0.31 -9.30 -9.06
N SER A 133 1.48 -9.91 -8.81
CA SER A 133 1.60 -11.29 -8.34
C SER A 133 1.18 -11.52 -6.88
N GLY A 134 0.93 -10.46 -6.11
CA GLY A 134 0.45 -10.56 -4.73
C GLY A 134 -1.07 -10.55 -4.57
N THR A 135 -1.53 -10.51 -3.32
CA THR A 135 -2.93 -10.29 -2.97
C THR A 135 -3.25 -8.80 -3.03
N PRO A 136 -4.32 -8.36 -3.72
CA PRO A 136 -4.69 -6.95 -3.71
C PRO A 136 -5.09 -6.50 -2.30
N ILE A 137 -4.45 -5.45 -1.80
CA ILE A 137 -4.67 -4.91 -0.44
C ILE A 137 -5.36 -3.54 -0.45
N ALA A 138 -5.21 -2.79 -1.54
CA ALA A 138 -5.89 -1.52 -1.71
C ALA A 138 -6.07 -1.19 -3.19
N THR A 139 -7.23 -0.63 -3.54
CA THR A 139 -7.49 -0.12 -4.89
C THR A 139 -8.02 1.30 -4.79
N PHE A 140 -7.48 2.18 -5.61
CA PHE A 140 -7.83 3.59 -5.68
C PHE A 140 -8.28 3.98 -7.08
N ASN A 141 -9.35 4.74 -7.17
CA ASN A 141 -9.64 5.56 -8.34
C ASN A 141 -9.04 6.94 -8.13
N LEU A 142 -8.11 7.30 -9.00
CA LEU A 142 -7.43 8.58 -9.00
C LEU A 142 -7.93 9.42 -10.18
N ARG A 143 -8.10 10.71 -9.97
CA ARG A 143 -8.14 11.70 -11.06
C ARG A 143 -6.95 12.62 -10.91
N MET A 144 -5.97 12.47 -11.78
CA MET A 144 -4.72 13.22 -11.75
C MET A 144 -4.74 14.31 -12.81
N GLN A 145 -4.33 15.51 -12.43
CA GLN A 145 -3.82 16.53 -13.34
C GLN A 145 -2.30 16.56 -13.23
N THR A 146 -1.62 16.49 -14.36
CA THR A 146 -0.17 16.57 -14.43
C THR A 146 0.28 17.73 -15.29
N ILE A 147 1.43 18.29 -14.93
CA ILE A 147 2.16 19.30 -15.68
C ILE A 147 3.60 18.81 -15.78
N LEU A 148 4.04 18.49 -16.99
CA LEU A 148 5.42 18.13 -17.30
C LEU A 148 6.12 19.32 -17.96
N ASN A 149 7.18 19.80 -17.32
CA ASN A 149 8.09 20.79 -17.89
C ASN A 149 9.33 20.07 -18.44
N VAL A 150 9.41 19.94 -19.76
CA VAL A 150 10.54 19.29 -20.45
C VAL A 150 11.73 20.25 -20.44
N GLN A 151 12.85 19.79 -19.90
CA GLN A 151 14.11 20.57 -19.86
C GLN A 151 14.98 20.25 -21.08
N GLU A 152 15.10 18.97 -21.40
CA GLU A 152 15.93 18.43 -22.48
C GLU A 152 15.31 17.12 -23.00
N PRO A 153 15.77 16.55 -24.14
CA PRO A 153 15.32 15.23 -24.58
C PRO A 153 15.45 14.20 -23.46
N ASN A 154 14.34 13.55 -23.11
CA ASN A 154 14.23 12.53 -22.05
C ASN A 154 14.45 13.05 -20.61
N VAL A 155 14.43 14.37 -20.38
CA VAL A 155 14.58 14.97 -19.05
C VAL A 155 13.49 16.00 -18.81
N GLY A 156 12.76 15.88 -17.70
CA GLY A 156 11.72 16.82 -17.34
C GLY A 156 11.33 16.73 -15.88
N VAL A 157 10.60 17.76 -15.43
CA VAL A 157 10.02 17.81 -14.09
C VAL A 157 8.52 17.63 -14.21
N LEU A 158 8.01 16.58 -13.56
CA LEU A 158 6.58 16.30 -13.47
C LEU A 158 6.04 16.86 -12.16
N MET A 159 4.99 17.67 -12.25
CA MET A 159 4.15 18.04 -11.12
C MET A 159 2.80 17.39 -11.29
N GLY A 160 2.28 16.77 -10.24
CA GLY A 160 0.98 16.12 -10.23
C GLY A 160 0.14 16.59 -9.06
N SER A 161 -1.15 16.81 -9.29
CA SER A 161 -2.15 17.00 -8.25
C SER A 161 -3.38 16.19 -8.61
N GLY A 162 -4.03 15.59 -7.63
CA GLY A 162 -5.22 14.80 -7.90
C GLY A 162 -6.06 14.56 -6.68
N GLU A 163 -7.18 13.91 -6.93
CA GLU A 163 -8.08 13.38 -5.92
C GLU A 163 -8.10 11.85 -6.04
N SER A 164 -8.28 11.18 -4.90
CA SER A 164 -8.29 9.74 -4.80
C SER A 164 -9.51 9.27 -4.01
N THR A 165 -10.18 8.25 -4.51
CA THR A 165 -11.19 7.49 -3.76
C THR A 165 -10.66 6.07 -3.57
N GLN A 166 -10.57 5.62 -2.32
CA GLN A 166 -10.25 4.22 -2.03
C GLN A 166 -11.52 3.37 -2.21
N ASN A 167 -11.46 2.39 -3.10
CA ASN A 167 -12.56 1.49 -3.40
C ASN A 167 -12.43 0.14 -2.68
N LEU A 168 -11.19 -0.25 -2.38
CA LEU A 168 -10.86 -1.50 -1.69
C LEU A 168 -9.84 -1.21 -0.59
N ALA A 169 -10.04 -1.85 0.56
CA ALA A 169 -9.08 -1.91 1.66
C ALA A 169 -9.20 -3.27 2.34
N GLU A 170 -8.27 -4.17 2.07
CA GLU A 170 -8.20 -5.50 2.69
C GLU A 170 -7.11 -5.51 3.76
N ALA A 171 -7.41 -6.16 4.89
CA ALA A 171 -6.43 -6.30 5.96
C ALA A 171 -5.33 -7.29 5.56
N PHE A 172 -4.09 -6.98 5.93
CA PHE A 172 -2.93 -7.85 5.73
C PHE A 172 -1.98 -7.73 6.92
N THR A 173 -1.03 -8.65 7.03
CA THR A 173 0.01 -8.67 8.07
C THR A 173 1.37 -8.63 7.40
N LEU A 174 2.21 -7.69 7.82
CA LEU A 174 3.61 -7.57 7.41
C LEU A 174 4.48 -8.63 8.08
#